data_AF-A0A2J4YK36-F1
#
_entry.id   AF-A0A2J4YK36-F1
#
_cell.length_a   1.000
_cell.length_b   1.000
_cell.length_c   1.000
_cell.angle_alpha   90.00
_cell.angle_beta   90.00
_cell.angle_gamma   90.00
#
_symmetry.space_group_name_H-M   'P 1'
#
loop_
_entity.id
_entity.type
_entity.pdbx_description
1 polymer ?
#
loop_
_entity_poly.entity_id
_entity_poly.type
_entity_poly.pdbx_seq_one_letter_code
_entity_poly.pdbx_strand_id
1 'polypeptide(L)' 'MKPAARRRARECAVQALYSWQLSKNDIADVEYQFLAEQDVKDVDVLYFRELLSGVATNSAYLD' A
#
# COMPACT_ATOMS: atom_id res chain seq x y z
N MET A 1 -6.84 9.17 -16.22
CA MET A 1 -6.69 9.00 -14.75
C MET A 1 -8.06 8.70 -14.15
N LYS A 2 -8.22 7.67 -13.30
CA LYS A 2 -9.49 7.35 -12.60
C LYS A 2 -9.41 7.87 -11.15
N PRO A 3 -9.96 9.06 -10.82
CA PRO A 3 -9.72 9.69 -9.53
C PRO A 3 -10.25 8.89 -8.34
N ALA A 4 -11.39 8.22 -8.51
CA ALA A 4 -11.98 7.36 -7.48
C ALA A 4 -11.07 6.17 -7.14
N ALA A 5 -10.51 5.51 -8.16
CA ALA A 5 -9.60 4.37 -7.96
C ALA A 5 -8.28 4.78 -7.28
N ARG A 6 -7.74 5.96 -7.62
CA ARG A 6 -6.56 6.52 -6.92
C ARG A 6 -6.84 6.94 -5.48
N ARG A 7 -8.06 7.40 -5.19
CA ARG A 7 -8.47 7.67 -3.80
C ARG A 7 -8.52 6.39 -3.00
N ARG A 8 -9.18 5.35 -3.52
CA ARG A 8 -9.21 4.01 -2.91
C ARG A 8 -7.81 3.43 -2.70
N ALA A 9 -6.92 3.58 -3.68
CA ALA A 9 -5.52 3.16 -3.56
C ALA A 9 -4.80 3.81 -2.37
N ARG A 10 -5.04 5.10 -2.09
CA ARG A 10 -4.48 5.77 -0.91
C ARG A 10 -5.07 5.26 0.40
N GLU A 11 -6.38 5.00 0.44
CA GLU A 11 -7.05 4.41 1.60
C GLU A 11 -6.46 3.03 1.93
N CYS A 12 -6.27 2.18 0.91
CA CYS A 12 -5.59 0.89 1.04
C CYS A 12 -4.11 1.04 1.45
N ALA A 13 -3.38 1.98 0.85
CA ALA A 13 -1.96 2.19 1.17
C ALA A 13 -1.76 2.57 2.64
N VAL A 14 -2.64 3.40 3.22
CA VAL A 14 -2.59 3.75 4.65
C VAL A 14 -2.77 2.50 5.52
N GLN A 15 -3.72 1.63 5.19
CA GLN A 15 -3.95 0.39 5.92
C GLN A 15 -2.75 -0.56 5.84
N ALA A 16 -2.21 -0.76 4.64
CA ALA A 16 -1.07 -1.66 4.44
C ALA A 16 0.22 -1.11 5.07
N LEU A 17 0.47 0.21 5.00
CA LEU A 17 1.59 0.85 5.68
C LEU A 17 1.48 0.75 7.21
N TYR A 18 0.27 0.88 7.75
CA TYR A 18 0.03 0.63 9.17
C TYR A 18 0.38 -0.81 9.56
N SER A 19 -0.11 -1.79 8.79
CA SER A 19 0.23 -3.21 9.01
C SER A 19 1.73 -3.47 8.94
N TRP A 20 2.42 -2.86 7.98
CA TRP A 20 3.88 -2.96 7.84
C TRP A 20 4.61 -2.35 9.05
N GLN A 21 4.25 -1.12 9.44
CA GLN A 21 4.87 -0.44 10.56
C GLN A 21 4.65 -1.17 11.90
N LEU A 22 3.49 -1.80 12.09
CA LEU A 22 3.15 -2.54 13.31
C LEU A 22 3.79 -3.94 13.35
N SER A 23 3.68 -4.70 12.25
CA SER A 23 4.16 -6.09 12.20
C SER A 23 5.67 -6.22 12.05
N LYS A 24 6.34 -5.21 11.46
CA LYS A 24 7.76 -5.26 11.06
C LYS A 24 8.08 -6.39 10.06
N ASN A 25 7.07 -6.94 9.39
CA ASN A 25 7.27 -7.89 8.30
C ASN A 25 7.92 -7.22 7.09
N ASP A 26 8.41 -8.01 6.14
CA ASP A 26 8.86 -7.50 4.85
C ASP A 26 7.69 -6.81 4.13
N ILE A 27 7.96 -5.67 3.48
CA ILE A 27 6.92 -4.91 2.77
C ILE A 27 6.28 -5.73 1.64
N ALA A 28 7.05 -6.59 0.98
CA ALA A 28 6.55 -7.47 -0.08
C ALA A 28 5.57 -8.51 0.46
N ASP A 29 5.84 -9.05 1.66
CA ASP A 29 4.93 -9.98 2.33
C ASP A 29 3.63 -9.30 2.74
N VAL A 30 3.72 -8.07 3.27
CA VAL A 30 2.53 -7.27 3.62
C VAL A 30 1.72 -6.95 2.38
N GLU A 31 2.35 -6.56 1.28
CA GLU A 31 1.67 -6.31 0.01
C GLU A 31 0.94 -7.56 -0.49
N TYR A 32 1.63 -8.70 -0.50
CA TYR A 32 1.07 -9.98 -0.94
C TYR A 32 -0.15 -10.38 -0.09
N GLN A 33 -0.02 -10.34 1.24
CA GLN A 33 -1.11 -10.66 2.16
C GLN A 33 -2.29 -9.70 2.00
N PHE A 34 -2.01 -8.39 1.90
CA PHE A 34 -3.05 -7.38 1.71
C PHE A 34 -3.85 -7.60 0.43
N LEU A 35 -3.17 -7.85 -0.69
CA LEU A 35 -3.84 -8.11 -1.99
C LEU A 35 -4.59 -9.43 -2.04
N ALA A 36 -4.20 -10.42 -1.21
CA ALA A 36 -4.90 -11.69 -1.09
C ALA A 36 -6.20 -11.57 -0.26
N GLU A 37 -6.23 -10.69 0.75
CA GLU A 37 -7.35 -10.56 1.68
C GLU A 37 -8.36 -9.46 1.29
N GLN A 38 -7.92 -8.37 0.67
CA GLN A 38 -8.79 -7.24 0.32
C GLN A 38 -9.40 -7.33 -1.07
N ASP A 39 -10.65 -6.88 -1.20
CA ASP A 39 -11.26 -6.69 -2.52
C ASP A 39 -10.74 -5.39 -3.17
N VAL A 40 -9.83 -5.55 -4.12
CA VAL A 40 -9.15 -4.44 -4.82
C VAL A 40 -9.74 -4.13 -6.21
N LYS A 41 -10.96 -4.59 -6.52
CA LYS A 41 -11.58 -4.39 -7.86
C LYS A 41 -11.65 -2.94 -8.33
N ASP A 42 -11.88 -2.00 -7.41
CA ASP A 42 -11.98 -0.57 -7.71
C ASP A 42 -10.73 0.22 -7.29
N VAL A 43 -9.62 -0.46 -7.08
CA VAL A 43 -8.36 0.14 -6.63
C VAL A 43 -7.41 0.31 -7.81
N ASP A 44 -6.74 1.46 -7.88
CA ASP A 44 -5.57 1.62 -8.75
C ASP A 44 -4.38 0.86 -8.13
N VAL A 45 -4.29 -0.45 -8.38
CA VAL A 45 -3.31 -1.35 -7.76
C VAL A 45 -1.87 -0.96 -8.09
N LEU A 46 -1.63 -0.45 -9.30
CA LEU A 46 -0.30 0.00 -9.71
C LEU A 46 0.11 1.20 -8.87
N TYR A 47 -0.78 2.19 -8.71
CA TYR A 47 -0.51 3.34 -7.85
C TYR A 47 -0.38 2.96 -6.36
N PHE A 48 -1.17 1.99 -5.89
CA PHE A 48 -1.03 1.44 -4.53
C PHE A 48 0.39 0.86 -4.30
N ARG A 49 0.89 0.04 -5.23
CA ARG A 49 2.24 -0.54 -5.15
C ARG A 49 3.34 0.52 -5.16
N GLU A 50 3.20 1.52 -6.04
CA GLU A 50 4.13 2.65 -6.10
C GLU A 50 4.19 3.40 -4.76
N LEU A 51 3.04 3.64 -4.12
CA LEU A 51 3.00 4.27 -2.80
C LEU A 51 3.66 3.40 -1.72
N LEU A 52 3.32 2.10 -1.69
CA LEU A 52 3.82 1.19 -0.65
C LEU A 52 5.34 1.03 -0.73
N SER A 53 5.86 0.69 -1.91
CA SER A 53 7.28 0.52 -2.16
C SER A 53 8.04 1.84 -2.02
N GLY A 54 7.46 2.95 -2.51
CA GLY A 54 8.04 4.27 -2.40
C GLY A 54 8.23 4.72 -0.95
N VAL A 55 7.22 4.56 -0.09
CA VAL A 55 7.32 4.88 1.34
C VAL A 55 8.30 3.94 2.04
N ALA A 56 8.22 2.62 1.78
CA ALA A 56 9.09 1.66 2.45
C ALA A 56 10.59 1.88 2.12
N THR A 57 10.90 2.23 0.87
CA THR A 57 12.29 2.48 0.42
C THR A 57 12.84 3.81 0.94
N ASN A 58 11.98 4.81 1.15
CA ASN A 58 12.39 6.16 1.53
C ASN A 58 12.03 6.51 2.97
N SER A 59 11.64 5.54 3.82
CA SER A 59 11.15 5.80 5.17
C SER A 59 12.11 6.66 6.00
N ALA A 60 13.40 6.33 5.99
CA ALA A 60 14.44 7.07 6.72
C ALA A 60 14.61 8.54 6.28
N TYR A 61 14.21 8.90 5.06
CA TYR A 61 14.22 10.29 4.57
C TYR A 61 12.89 11.02 4.88
N LEU A 62 11.80 10.27 5.02
CA LEU A 62 10.45 10.79 5.23
C LEU A 62 10.08 10.98 6.72
N ASP A 63 10.80 10.31 7.62
CA ASP A 63 10.70 10.45 9.08
C ASP A 63 11.46 11.69 9.60
#